data_AF-A0A6B1HDW1-F1
#
_entry.id   AF-A0A6B1HDW1-F1
#
_cell.length_a   1.000
_cell.length_b   1.000
_cell.length_c   1.000
_cell.angle_alpha   90.00
_cell.angle_beta   90.00
_cell.angle_gamma   90.00
#
_symmetry.space_group_name_H-M   'P 1'
#
loop_
_entity.id
_entity.type
_entity.pdbx_description
1 polymer ?
#
loop_
_entity_poly.entity_id
_entity_poly.type
_entity_poly.pdbx_seq_one_letter_code
_entity_poly.pdbx_strand_id
1 'polypeptide(L)' 'AARALGLDDRGAVEPGKLADLAVWDVQSPAELSYSLGHNPCRQVFKRGVPRSALTA' A
#
# COMPACT_ATOMS: atom_id res chain seq x y z
N ALA A 1 -1.86 10.87 5.39
CA ALA A 1 -1.30 10.18 6.58
C ALA A 1 0.14 10.60 6.87
N ALA A 2 1.12 10.32 6.00
CA ALA A 2 2.56 10.58 6.27
C ALA A 2 2.87 12.01 6.74
N ARG A 3 2.34 13.04 6.05
CA ARG A 3 2.49 14.45 6.42
C ARG A 3 2.01 14.77 7.84
N ALA A 4 0.90 14.17 8.28
CA ALA A 4 0.35 14.41 9.62
C ALA A 4 1.25 13.85 10.73
N LEU A 5 2.11 12.89 10.39
CA LEU A 5 3.10 12.31 11.30
C LEU A 5 4.50 12.92 11.14
N GLY A 6 4.65 13.96 10.31
CA GLY A 6 5.96 14.56 10.01
C GLY A 6 6.91 13.67 9.21
N LEU A 7 6.38 12.66 8.50
CA LEU A 7 7.16 11.72 7.71
C LEU A 7 7.20 12.15 6.25
N ASP A 8 8.40 12.33 5.72
CA ASP A 8 8.71 12.71 4.34
C ASP A 8 9.26 11.55 3.49
N ASP A 9 9.86 10.56 4.16
CA ASP A 9 10.41 9.34 3.58
C ASP A 9 9.38 8.35 2.99
N ARG A 10 8.07 8.62 3.11
CA ARG A 10 6.99 7.72 2.64
C ARG A 10 5.71 8.46 2.27
N GLY A 11 4.76 7.72 1.70
CA GLY A 11 3.43 8.23 1.34
C GLY A 11 3.31 8.77 -0.10
N ALA A 12 4.36 8.60 -0.91
CA ALA A 12 4.33 8.75 -2.36
C ALA A 12 5.25 7.70 -2.98
N VAL A 13 4.98 7.31 -4.24
CA VAL A 13 5.81 6.36 -4.99
C VAL A 13 6.84 7.15 -5.77
N GLU A 14 7.99 7.43 -5.15
CA GLU A 14 9.06 8.26 -5.71
C GLU A 14 10.43 7.68 -5.37
N PRO A 15 11.46 7.84 -6.24
CA PRO A 15 12.82 7.42 -5.92
C PRO A 15 13.35 8.10 -4.65
N GLY A 16 14.11 7.35 -3.84
CA GLY A 16 14.67 7.84 -2.57
C GLY A 16 13.73 7.73 -1.37
N LYS A 17 12.45 7.39 -1.57
CA LYS A 17 11.50 7.07 -0.49
C LYS A 17 11.52 5.60 -0.13
N LEU A 18 11.04 5.27 1.06
CA LEU A 18 10.86 3.90 1.51
C LEU A 18 9.92 3.14 0.57
N ALA A 19 10.32 1.93 0.19
CA ALA A 19 9.52 1.00 -0.60
C ALA A 19 8.43 0.32 0.26
N ASP A 20 7.51 1.13 0.80
CA ASP A 20 6.28 0.71 1.45
C ASP A 20 5.13 0.79 0.41
N LEU A 21 4.83 -0.34 -0.22
CA LEU A 21 3.94 -0.42 -1.39
C LEU A 21 2.87 -1.50 -1.19
N ALA A 22 1.69 -1.31 -1.77
CA ALA A 22 0.65 -2.32 -1.84
C ALA A 22 0.20 -2.51 -3.29
N VAL A 23 0.10 -3.76 -3.72
CA VAL A 23 -0.37 -4.16 -5.04
C VAL A 23 -1.83 -4.58 -4.90
N TRP A 24 -2.69 -3.95 -5.69
CA TRP A 24 -4.15 -4.14 -5.65
C TRP A 24 -4.64 -4.71 -6.97
N ASP A 25 -5.60 -5.64 -6.91
CA ASP A 25 -6.32 -6.15 -8.07
C ASP A 25 -7.59 -5.32 -8.31
N VAL A 26 -7.42 -4.12 -8.87
CA VAL A 26 -8.52 -3.18 -9.13
C VAL A 26 -8.33 -2.54 -10.50
N GLN A 27 -9.42 -2.17 -11.16
CA GLN A 27 -9.35 -1.52 -12.47
C GLN A 27 -9.10 -0.01 -12.33
N SER A 28 -9.53 0.58 -11.21
CA SER A 28 -9.40 2.00 -10.91
C SER A 28 -9.11 2.24 -9.42
N PRO A 29 -8.35 3.29 -9.05
CA PRO A 29 -8.08 3.61 -7.65
C PRO A 29 -9.33 3.92 -6.82
N ALA A 30 -10.43 4.36 -7.46
CA ALA A 30 -11.68 4.68 -6.78
C ALA A 30 -12.34 3.46 -6.14
N GLU A 31 -12.12 2.26 -6.69
CA GLU A 31 -12.66 1.00 -6.16
C GLU A 31 -12.21 0.72 -4.73
N LEU A 32 -11.02 1.20 -4.34
CA LEU A 32 -10.49 1.02 -2.98
C LEU A 32 -11.33 1.76 -1.93
N SER A 33 -11.87 2.93 -2.27
CA SER A 33 -12.71 3.72 -1.36
C SER A 33 -14.18 3.28 -1.42
N TYR A 34 -14.62 2.75 -2.56
CA TYR A 34 -16.00 2.36 -2.79
C TYR A 34 -16.33 0.95 -2.25
N SER A 35 -15.40 0.01 -2.41
CA SER A 35 -15.61 -1.40 -2.09
C SER A 35 -15.40 -1.69 -0.59
N LEU A 36 -16.37 -1.31 0.24
CA LEU A 36 -16.33 -1.61 1.66
C LEU A 36 -16.53 -3.12 1.91
N GLY A 37 -15.57 -3.76 2.58
CA GLY A 37 -15.64 -5.19 2.96
C GLY A 37 -15.02 -6.16 1.95
N HIS A 38 -14.58 -5.68 0.78
CA HIS A 38 -13.77 -6.47 -0.15
C HIS A 38 -12.27 -6.21 0.09
N ASN A 39 -11.44 -7.26 -0.01
CA ASN A 39 -9.99 -7.13 0.10
C ASN A 39 -9.31 -7.48 -1.24
N PRO A 40 -9.10 -6.49 -2.14
CA PRO A 40 -8.41 -6.70 -3.41
C PRO A 40 -6.87 -6.67 -3.26
N CYS A 41 -6.32 -6.71 -2.03
CA CYS A 41 -4.88 -6.64 -1.82
C CYS A 41 -4.20 -7.95 -2.22
N ARG A 42 -3.35 -7.90 -3.25
CA ARG A 42 -2.58 -9.07 -3.71
C ARG A 42 -1.28 -9.25 -2.97
N GLN A 43 -0.57 -8.15 -2.73
CA GLN A 43 0.76 -8.18 -2.12
C GLN A 43 1.06 -6.86 -1.43
N VAL A 44 1.81 -6.94 -0.34
CA VAL A 44 2.32 -5.76 0.38
C VAL A 44 3.83 -5.88 0.48
N PHE A 45 4.53 -4.78 0.20
CA PHE A 45 5.95 -4.62 0.43
C PHE A 45 6.16 -3.62 1.57
N LYS A 46 7.02 -3.97 2.52
CA LYS A 46 7.40 -3.13 3.65
C LYS A 46 8.91 -2.99 3.63
N ARG A 47 9.40 -1.75 3.45
CA ARG A 47 10.83 -1.42 3.29
C ARG A 47 11.50 -2.30 2.22
N GLY A 48 10.79 -2.58 1.14
CA GLY A 48 11.26 -3.43 0.03
C GLY A 48 11.14 -4.93 0.28
N VAL A 49 10.71 -5.37 1.46
CA VAL A 49 10.53 -6.80 1.78
C VAL A 49 9.07 -7.20 1.53
N PRO A 50 8.80 -8.25 0.74
CA PRO A 50 7.44 -8.74 0.55
C PRO A 50 6.91 -9.29 1.88
N ARG A 51 5.72 -8.84 2.28
CA ARG A 51 5.01 -9.40 3.42
C ARG A 51 4.43 -10.74 3.00
N SER A 52 4.77 -11.80 3.73
CA SER A 52 4.10 -13.09 3.59
C SER A 52 2.60 -12.92 3.85
N ALA A 53 1.77 -13.56 3.02
CA ALA A 53 0.35 -13.69 3.33
C ALA A 53 0.22 -14.42 4.68
N LEU A 54 -0.64 -13.91 5.56
CA LEU A 54 -1.06 -14.71 6.72
C LEU A 54 -1.82 -15.89 6.13
N THR A 55 -1.23 -17.08 6.10
CA THR A 55 -1.95 -18.31 5.82
C THR A 55 -2.89 -18.52 7.01
N ALA A 56 -4.17 -18.21 6.81
CA ALA A 56 -5.26 -18.55 7.70
C ALA A 56 -6.06 -19.69 7.07
#